data_AF-A0A7S0G029-F1
#
_entry.id   AF-A0A7S0G029-F1
#
_cell.length_a   1.000
_cell.length_b   1.000
_cell.length_c   1.000
_cell.angle_alpha   90.00
_cell.angle_beta   90.00
_cell.angle_gamma   90.00
#
_symmetry.space_group_name_H-M   'P 1'
#
loop_
_entity.id
_entity.type
_entity.pdbx_description
1 polymer ?
#
loop_
_entity_poly.entity_id
_entity_poly.type
_entity_poly.pdbx_seq_one_letter_code
_entity_poly.pdbx_strand_id
1 'polypeptide(L)'
;WGDNMFGFVAVGTSSGRCRLQRRDQIAVCASHEAIFSEYLKKVANLKAPKYLNSLLDVLEAKGEKIGDPSKRAGLHPFLIPISSDEEGTTGFLRWPTPPPAMDVPIVRNAKGEMGLTLLSTSAANFIKRHMAELDSAGKPADVLVPEELEIAEGEVESLGFGLERYIILKVGP
;
A
#
# COMPACT_ATOMS: atom_id res chain seq x y z
N TRP A 1 54.40 5.94 -13.08
CA TRP A 1 54.14 5.23 -11.83
C TRP A 1 53.66 6.26 -10.84
N GLY A 2 52.34 6.53 -10.88
CA GLY A 2 51.71 7.64 -10.18
C GLY A 2 50.43 7.13 -9.54
N ASP A 3 50.34 7.45 -8.25
CA ASP A 3 49.32 7.10 -7.27
C ASP A 3 47.91 7.64 -7.56
N ASN A 4 46.99 7.08 -6.75
CA ASN A 4 45.62 7.51 -6.46
C ASN A 4 44.56 7.16 -7.51
N MET A 5 43.56 6.37 -7.11
CA MET A 5 42.34 6.94 -6.54
C MET A 5 41.26 5.87 -6.29
N PHE A 6 40.46 6.15 -5.26
CA PHE A 6 39.10 5.66 -4.99
C PHE A 6 38.97 4.27 -4.34
N GLY A 7 39.07 4.29 -3.01
CA GLY A 7 38.10 3.56 -2.22
C GLY A 7 36.69 4.07 -2.53
N PHE A 8 35.73 3.16 -2.63
CA PHE A 8 34.32 3.50 -2.60
C PHE A 8 33.63 2.59 -1.61
N VAL A 9 33.23 3.20 -0.49
CA VAL A 9 32.30 2.64 0.49
C VAL A 9 30.94 2.58 -0.18
N ALA A 10 30.41 1.38 -0.41
CA ALA A 10 29.01 1.23 -0.77
C ALA A 10 28.17 1.34 0.51
N VAL A 11 27.71 2.55 0.81
CA VAL A 11 26.63 2.80 1.77
C VAL A 11 25.34 2.28 1.13
N GLY A 12 24.69 1.32 1.78
CA GLY A 12 23.33 0.93 1.45
C GLY A 12 22.35 2.00 1.88
N THR A 13 21.27 2.19 1.11
CA THR A 13 19.88 2.29 1.60
C THR A 13 18.96 2.47 0.39
N SER A 14 17.91 1.64 0.40
CA SER A 14 16.50 1.87 0.06
C SER A 14 16.08 2.95 -0.94
N SER A 15 14.95 2.65 -1.58
CA SER A 15 14.22 3.44 -2.58
C SER A 15 14.81 3.32 -3.97
N GLY A 16 14.18 2.43 -4.77
CA GLY A 16 14.38 2.31 -6.20
C GLY A 16 13.93 3.57 -6.93
N ARG A 17 14.69 4.66 -6.80
CA ARG A 17 14.63 5.77 -7.73
C ARG A 17 15.38 5.37 -8.98
N CYS A 18 14.64 5.23 -10.08
CA CYS A 18 15.19 5.06 -11.44
C CYS A 18 16.41 5.97 -11.63
N ARG A 19 17.62 5.39 -11.61
CA ARG A 19 18.84 6.09 -11.95
C ARG A 19 18.84 6.26 -13.47
N LEU A 20 18.48 7.46 -13.95
CA LEU A 20 18.59 7.82 -15.37
C LEU A 20 20.03 7.57 -15.85
N GLN A 21 20.19 6.64 -16.78
CA GLN A 21 21.43 6.50 -17.55
C GLN A 21 21.11 6.43 -19.05
N ARG A 22 21.63 7.45 -19.75
CA ARG A 22 21.86 7.59 -21.21
C ARG A 22 20.66 7.68 -22.17
N ARG A 23 20.42 8.94 -22.55
CA ARG A 23 19.96 9.59 -23.80
C ARG A 23 19.27 8.87 -24.99
N ASP A 24 19.18 7.55 -25.12
CA ASP A 24 18.56 6.93 -26.33
C ASP A 24 17.59 5.76 -26.06
N GLN A 25 17.05 5.66 -24.85
CA GLN A 25 15.91 4.78 -24.59
C GLN A 25 14.86 5.56 -23.78
N ILE A 26 13.63 5.58 -24.28
CA ILE A 26 12.46 6.05 -23.53
C ILE A 26 12.26 5.05 -22.38
N ALA A 27 12.99 5.22 -21.28
CA ALA A 27 12.74 4.52 -20.05
C ALA A 27 11.43 5.10 -19.49
N VAL A 28 10.30 4.55 -19.91
CA VAL A 28 9.04 4.74 -19.20
C VAL A 28 9.21 4.03 -17.87
N CYS A 29 9.69 4.74 -16.85
CA CYS A 29 9.52 4.31 -15.47
C CYS A 29 8.01 4.33 -15.22
N ALA A 30 7.35 3.21 -15.54
CA ALA A 30 5.95 3.05 -15.21
C ALA A 30 5.87 3.14 -13.68
N SER A 31 5.17 4.15 -13.17
CA SER A 31 4.84 4.21 -11.75
C SER A 31 4.06 2.95 -11.40
N HIS A 32 4.26 2.40 -10.20
CA HIS A 32 3.49 1.24 -9.74
C HIS A 32 1.98 1.50 -9.89
N GLU A 33 1.52 2.72 -9.62
CA GLU A 33 0.14 3.17 -9.86
C GLU A 33 -0.36 2.90 -11.29
N ALA A 34 0.43 3.21 -12.32
CA ALA A 34 0.03 3.00 -13.72
C ALA A 34 -0.16 1.51 -14.03
N ILE A 35 0.74 0.66 -13.52
CA ILE A 35 0.67 -0.79 -13.68
C ILE A 35 -0.60 -1.34 -13.00
N PHE A 36 -0.83 -0.95 -11.74
CA PHE A 36 -2.00 -1.41 -10.99
C PHE A 36 -3.31 -0.91 -11.58
N SER A 37 -3.41 0.36 -11.98
CA SER A 37 -4.61 0.94 -12.56
C SER A 37 -4.98 0.28 -13.90
N GLU A 38 -3.99 0.03 -14.76
CA GLU A 38 -4.19 -0.68 -16.02
C GLU A 38 -4.66 -2.11 -15.78
N TYR A 39 -4.03 -2.81 -14.83
CA TYR A 39 -4.35 -4.19 -14.50
C TYR A 39 -5.77 -4.33 -13.90
N LEU A 40 -6.16 -3.45 -12.98
CA LEU A 40 -7.50 -3.43 -12.41
C LEU A 40 -8.57 -3.20 -13.47
N LYS A 41 -8.32 -2.27 -14.41
CA LYS A 41 -9.25 -1.98 -15.50
C LYS A 41 -9.36 -3.14 -16.49
N LYS A 42 -8.23 -3.69 -16.95
CA LYS A 42 -8.20 -4.69 -18.03
C LYS A 42 -8.48 -6.12 -17.57
N VAL A 43 -7.92 -6.53 -16.43
CA VAL A 43 -7.96 -7.94 -15.98
C VAL A 43 -9.02 -8.14 -14.92
N ALA A 44 -9.13 -7.21 -13.97
CA ALA A 44 -10.07 -7.35 -12.86
C ALA A 44 -11.49 -6.86 -13.21
N ASN A 45 -11.61 -6.02 -14.25
CA ASN A 45 -12.83 -5.26 -14.59
C ASN A 45 -13.33 -4.44 -13.39
N LEU A 46 -12.39 -3.83 -12.66
CA LEU A 46 -12.65 -2.99 -11.50
C LEU A 46 -12.26 -1.55 -11.80
N LYS A 47 -12.96 -0.62 -11.16
CA LYS A 47 -12.54 0.79 -11.13
C LYS A 47 -11.32 0.91 -10.21
N ALA A 48 -10.30 1.64 -10.66
CA ALA A 48 -9.13 1.92 -9.82
C ALA A 48 -9.56 2.73 -8.56
N PRO A 49 -9.06 2.37 -7.36
CA PRO A 49 -9.29 3.14 -6.14
C PRO A 49 -8.73 4.56 -6.26
N LYS A 50 -9.41 5.55 -5.64
CA LYS A 50 -9.00 6.97 -5.71
C LYS A 50 -7.61 7.23 -5.13
N TYR A 51 -7.28 6.59 -4.01
CA TYR A 51 -6.05 6.84 -3.25
C TYR A 51 -5.02 5.72 -3.43
N LEU A 52 -4.92 5.17 -4.64
CA LEU A 52 -4.05 4.04 -4.94
C LEU A 52 -2.58 4.36 -4.66
N ASN A 53 -2.10 5.55 -5.03
CA ASN A 53 -0.70 5.92 -4.83
C ASN A 53 -0.35 6.02 -3.33
N SER A 54 -1.15 6.77 -2.56
CA SER A 54 -0.98 6.87 -1.11
C SER A 54 -1.08 5.53 -0.39
N LEU A 55 -1.93 4.61 -0.90
CA LEU A 55 -1.99 3.24 -0.36
C LEU A 55 -0.67 2.48 -0.58
N LEU A 56 -0.05 2.60 -1.76
CA LEU A 56 1.24 1.96 -2.03
C LEU A 56 2.32 2.53 -1.12
N ASP A 57 2.37 3.85 -0.94
CA ASP A 57 3.33 4.51 -0.06
C ASP A 57 3.15 4.05 1.40
N VAL A 58 1.91 3.92 1.87
CA VAL A 58 1.59 3.38 3.20
C VAL A 58 2.06 1.94 3.36
N LEU A 59 1.85 1.09 2.34
CA LEU A 59 2.30 -0.31 2.39
C LEU A 59 3.84 -0.40 2.40
N GLU A 60 4.53 0.45 1.64
CA GLU A 60 5.99 0.54 1.68
C GLU A 60 6.50 1.05 3.04
N ALA A 61 5.84 2.05 3.63
CA ALA A 61 6.17 2.58 4.96
C ALA A 61 5.95 1.55 6.08
N LYS A 62 4.96 0.66 5.92
CA LYS A 62 4.78 -0.51 6.79
C LYS A 62 5.86 -1.59 6.62
N GLY A 63 6.75 -1.45 5.62
CA GLY A 63 7.79 -2.41 5.31
C GLY A 63 7.33 -3.55 4.40
N GLU A 64 6.14 -3.48 3.81
CA GLU A 64 5.66 -4.46 2.85
C GLU A 64 6.32 -4.23 1.48
N LYS A 65 6.68 -5.32 0.78
CA LYS A 65 7.30 -5.20 -0.54
C LYS A 65 6.22 -5.16 -1.62
N ILE A 66 6.17 -4.08 -2.39
CA ILE A 66 5.27 -3.98 -3.56
C ILE A 66 5.63 -5.05 -4.59
N GLY A 67 4.62 -5.78 -5.03
CA GLY A 67 4.71 -6.88 -5.99
C GLY A 67 4.00 -6.57 -7.30
N ASP A 68 4.09 -7.51 -8.24
CA ASP A 68 3.36 -7.42 -9.52
C ASP A 68 1.93 -7.97 -9.36
N PRO A 69 0.89 -7.25 -9.82
CA PRO A 69 -0.50 -7.70 -9.71
C PRO A 69 -0.82 -8.99 -10.48
N SER A 70 0.01 -9.37 -11.44
CA SER A 70 -0.12 -10.58 -12.25
C SER A 70 0.40 -11.83 -11.54
N LYS A 71 1.22 -11.68 -10.48
CA LYS A 71 1.84 -12.79 -9.76
C LYS A 71 0.85 -13.46 -8.79
N ARG A 72 -0.12 -14.19 -9.33
CA ARG A 72 -1.21 -14.84 -8.59
C ARG A 72 -0.99 -16.32 -8.28
N ALA A 73 0.17 -16.88 -8.63
CA ALA A 73 0.45 -18.30 -8.40
C ALA A 73 0.41 -18.63 -6.90
N GLY A 74 -0.45 -19.59 -6.52
CA GLY A 74 -0.61 -20.00 -5.12
C GLY A 74 -1.42 -19.04 -4.24
N LEU A 75 -2.08 -18.03 -4.82
CA LEU A 75 -2.96 -17.11 -4.10
C LEU A 75 -4.44 -17.45 -4.33
N HIS A 76 -5.30 -16.95 -3.43
CA HIS A 76 -6.75 -17.08 -3.59
C HIS A 76 -7.21 -16.51 -4.95
N PRO A 77 -8.12 -17.16 -5.70
CA PRO A 77 -8.49 -16.76 -7.06
C PRO A 77 -9.04 -15.33 -7.20
N PHE A 78 -9.67 -14.82 -6.14
CA PHE A 78 -10.19 -13.45 -6.10
C PHE A 78 -9.18 -12.44 -5.55
N LEU A 79 -7.98 -12.84 -5.14
CA LEU A 79 -6.97 -11.91 -4.64
C LEU A 79 -6.17 -11.30 -5.80
N ILE A 80 -6.04 -9.98 -5.77
CA ILE A 80 -5.12 -9.24 -6.63
C ILE A 80 -3.97 -8.74 -5.75
N PRO A 81 -2.78 -9.34 -5.81
CA PRO A 81 -1.69 -8.98 -4.92
C PRO A 81 -1.25 -7.54 -5.18
N ILE A 82 -1.00 -6.79 -4.10
CA ILE A 82 -0.41 -5.45 -4.13
C ILE A 82 0.99 -5.52 -3.54
N SER A 83 1.08 -6.09 -2.34
CA SER A 83 2.31 -6.22 -1.56
C SER A 83 2.35 -7.56 -0.85
N SER A 84 3.55 -7.95 -0.45
CA SER A 84 3.78 -9.17 0.31
C SER A 84 4.83 -8.94 1.38
N ASP A 85 4.69 -9.65 2.49
CA ASP A 85 5.60 -9.65 3.62
C ASP A 85 5.78 -11.07 4.17
N GLU A 86 6.36 -11.20 5.37
CA GLU A 86 6.58 -12.51 6.00
C GLU A 86 5.28 -13.17 6.46
N GLU A 87 4.30 -12.36 6.84
CA GLU A 87 3.01 -12.82 7.36
C GLU A 87 2.04 -13.21 6.24
N GLY A 88 2.14 -12.61 5.05
CA GLY A 88 1.29 -12.98 3.93
C GLY A 88 1.34 -12.06 2.71
N THR A 89 0.24 -12.04 1.97
CA THR A 89 0.07 -11.17 0.80
C THR A 89 -1.14 -10.26 1.00
N THR A 90 -0.91 -8.96 0.93
CA THR A 90 -1.96 -7.93 0.97
C THR A 90 -2.39 -7.62 -0.46
N GLY A 91 -3.69 -7.48 -0.68
CA GLY A 91 -4.22 -7.29 -2.01
C GLY A 91 -5.64 -6.78 -2.07
N PHE A 92 -6.08 -6.45 -3.28
CA PHE A 92 -7.48 -6.12 -3.54
C PHE A 92 -8.30 -7.40 -3.68
N LEU A 93 -9.53 -7.37 -3.18
CA LEU A 93 -10.51 -8.41 -3.45
C LEU A 93 -11.22 -8.12 -4.77
N ARG A 94 -11.08 -9.05 -5.72
CA ARG A 94 -11.86 -9.08 -6.95
C ARG A 94 -13.28 -9.52 -6.64
N TRP A 95 -14.19 -8.56 -6.55
CA TRP A 95 -15.62 -8.80 -6.39
C TRP A 95 -16.32 -8.77 -7.76
N PRO A 96 -16.94 -9.87 -8.23
CA PRO A 96 -17.63 -9.89 -9.54
C PRO A 96 -18.86 -8.98 -9.63
N THR A 97 -19.62 -8.89 -8.54
CA THR A 97 -20.87 -8.11 -8.42
C THR A 97 -20.82 -7.14 -7.23
N PRO A 98 -19.97 -6.09 -7.28
CA PRO A 98 -19.86 -5.15 -6.16
C PRO A 98 -21.15 -4.35 -6.00
N PRO A 99 -21.59 -4.07 -4.77
CA PRO A 99 -22.64 -3.09 -4.53
C PRO A 99 -22.25 -1.73 -5.12
N PRO A 100 -23.19 -0.95 -5.68
CA PRO A 100 -22.89 0.28 -6.43
C PRO A 100 -22.24 1.41 -5.60
N ALA A 101 -22.23 1.28 -4.27
CA ALA A 101 -21.68 2.25 -3.33
C ALA A 101 -20.43 1.77 -2.57
N MET A 102 -19.93 0.56 -2.84
CA MET A 102 -18.79 -0.01 -2.12
C MET A 102 -17.52 0.07 -2.97
N ASP A 103 -16.45 0.63 -2.37
CA ASP A 103 -15.11 0.63 -2.97
C ASP A 103 -14.49 -0.78 -2.98
N VAL A 104 -13.36 -0.93 -3.67
CA VAL A 104 -12.64 -2.20 -3.73
C VAL A 104 -12.03 -2.52 -2.35
N PRO A 105 -12.43 -3.64 -1.71
CA PRO A 105 -11.92 -3.98 -0.39
C PRO A 105 -10.48 -4.45 -0.43
N ILE A 106 -9.76 -4.20 0.66
CA ILE A 106 -8.37 -4.64 0.87
C ILE A 106 -8.40 -5.81 1.84
N VAL A 107 -7.78 -6.90 1.41
CA VAL A 107 -7.75 -8.17 2.10
C VAL A 107 -6.32 -8.66 2.23
N ARG A 108 -6.11 -9.56 3.19
CA ARG A 108 -4.85 -10.28 3.37
C ARG A 108 -5.08 -11.77 3.21
N ASN A 109 -4.16 -12.42 2.52
CA ASN A 109 -4.03 -13.88 2.54
C ASN A 109 -2.83 -14.23 3.41
N ALA A 110 -3.07 -14.77 4.60
CA ALA A 110 -2.03 -15.15 5.53
C ALA A 110 -1.28 -16.39 5.04
N LYS A 111 0.03 -16.44 5.30
CA LYS A 111 0.88 -17.54 4.83
C LYS A 111 0.48 -18.85 5.51
N GLY A 112 0.11 -19.84 4.71
CA GLY A 112 -0.29 -21.17 5.20
C GLY A 112 -1.76 -21.28 5.57
N GLU A 113 -2.55 -20.22 5.40
CA GLU A 113 -4.00 -20.25 5.57
C GLU A 113 -4.71 -20.35 4.22
N MET A 114 -5.89 -20.98 4.20
CA MET A 114 -6.76 -21.08 3.02
C MET A 114 -7.85 -20.00 3.01
N GLY A 115 -7.58 -18.84 3.61
CA GLY A 115 -8.57 -17.79 3.86
C GLY A 115 -8.14 -16.41 3.40
N LEU A 116 -9.12 -15.51 3.32
CA LEU A 116 -8.89 -14.08 3.17
C LEU A 116 -9.41 -13.35 4.39
N THR A 117 -8.56 -12.51 4.98
CA THR A 117 -8.91 -11.63 6.10
C THR A 117 -9.15 -10.23 5.58
N LEU A 118 -10.31 -9.66 5.87
CA LEU A 118 -10.61 -8.27 5.51
C LEU A 118 -9.79 -7.33 6.38
N LEU A 119 -9.01 -6.44 5.75
CA LEU A 119 -8.27 -5.40 6.45
C LEU A 119 -9.08 -4.09 6.50
N SER A 120 -9.74 -3.77 5.39
CA SER A 120 -10.57 -2.57 5.26
C SER A 120 -11.53 -2.67 4.07
N THR A 121 -12.67 -2.01 4.18
CA THR A 121 -13.66 -1.92 3.09
C THR A 121 -13.26 -0.98 1.94
N SER A 122 -12.34 -0.03 2.15
CA SER A 122 -11.84 0.91 1.14
C SER A 122 -10.37 1.27 1.38
N ALA A 123 -9.64 1.66 0.33
CA ALA A 123 -8.30 2.22 0.44
C ALA A 123 -8.23 3.44 1.36
N ALA A 124 -9.28 4.28 1.36
CA ALA A 124 -9.37 5.42 2.26
C ALA A 124 -9.39 4.98 3.74
N ASN A 125 -10.19 3.95 4.05
CA ASN A 125 -10.31 3.42 5.41
C ASN A 125 -9.01 2.75 5.86
N PHE A 126 -8.32 2.05 4.95
CA PHE A 126 -7.01 1.49 5.24
C PHE A 126 -5.98 2.55 5.63
N ILE A 127 -5.90 3.62 4.84
CA ILE A 127 -4.97 4.73 5.09
C ILE A 127 -5.30 5.41 6.42
N LYS A 128 -6.58 5.75 6.65
CA LYS A 128 -7.03 6.36 7.91
C LYS A 128 -6.74 5.47 9.12
N ARG A 129 -6.99 4.16 9.01
CA ARG A 129 -6.66 3.20 10.06
C ARG A 129 -5.16 3.21 10.37
N HIS A 130 -4.32 3.17 9.33
CA HIS A 130 -2.87 3.22 9.54
C HIS A 130 -2.42 4.54 10.18
N MET A 131 -2.99 5.67 9.77
CA MET A 131 -2.70 6.97 10.40
C MET A 131 -3.12 6.98 11.88
N ALA A 132 -4.28 6.42 12.22
CA ALA A 132 -4.72 6.31 13.62
C ALA A 132 -3.80 5.41 14.45
N GLU A 133 -3.28 4.32 13.86
CA GLU A 133 -2.30 3.44 14.49
C GLU A 133 -0.96 4.17 14.75
N LEU A 134 -0.50 5.02 13.82
CA LEU A 134 0.69 5.84 14.00
C LEU A 134 0.51 6.92 15.07
N ASP A 135 -0.62 7.64 15.03
CA ASP A 135 -0.99 8.66 16.03
C ASP A 135 -1.03 8.07 17.44
N SER A 136 -1.74 6.95 17.62
CA SER A 136 -1.81 6.24 18.90
C SER A 136 -0.46 5.68 19.37
N ALA A 137 0.49 5.46 18.46
CA ALA A 137 1.84 5.02 18.79
C ALA A 137 2.82 6.19 19.01
N GLY A 138 2.37 7.45 18.87
CA GLY A 138 3.20 8.65 18.93
C GLY A 138 4.26 8.69 17.82
N LYS A 139 4.01 8.04 16.69
CA LYS A 139 4.92 8.01 15.54
C LYS A 139 4.44 9.02 14.49
N PRO A 140 5.33 9.83 13.91
CA PRO A 140 4.95 10.72 12.83
C PRO A 140 4.55 9.94 11.58
N ALA A 141 3.64 10.49 10.79
CA ALA A 141 3.32 9.97 9.47
C ALA A 141 4.50 10.25 8.51
N ASP A 142 5.17 9.20 8.04
CA ASP A 142 6.28 9.28 7.08
C ASP A 142 5.79 9.30 5.61
N VAL A 143 4.47 9.41 5.40
CA VAL A 143 3.83 9.27 4.09
C VAL A 143 2.99 10.49 3.78
N LEU A 144 3.04 10.95 2.52
CA LEU A 144 2.17 12.01 2.02
C LEU A 144 0.74 11.47 1.84
N VAL A 145 -0.14 11.89 2.73
CA VAL A 145 -1.56 11.54 2.71
C VAL A 145 -2.36 12.73 2.19
N PRO A 146 -3.44 12.53 1.42
CA PRO A 146 -4.33 13.63 1.03
C PRO A 146 -5.01 14.26 2.25
N GLU A 147 -5.19 15.57 2.25
CA GLU A 147 -5.81 16.37 3.33
C GLU A 147 -7.15 15.78 3.83
N GLU A 148 -7.95 15.18 2.94
CA GLU A 148 -9.24 14.54 3.26
C GLU A 148 -9.12 13.29 4.16
N LEU A 149 -7.93 12.70 4.25
CA LEU A 149 -7.62 11.49 5.02
C LEU A 149 -6.67 11.76 6.19
N GLU A 150 -6.24 13.02 6.37
CA GLU A 150 -5.40 13.42 7.49
C GLU A 150 -6.16 13.31 8.82
N ILE A 151 -5.42 12.97 9.87
CA ILE A 151 -5.89 12.89 11.25
C ILE A 151 -5.07 13.90 12.04
N ALA A 152 -5.71 14.67 12.92
CA ALA A 152 -4.98 15.64 13.73
C ALA A 152 -4.10 14.91 14.77
N GLU A 153 -2.93 15.47 15.08
CA GLU A 153 -2.05 14.89 16.09
C GLU A 153 -2.76 14.82 17.45
N GLY A 154 -2.73 13.63 18.06
CA GLY A 154 -3.40 13.33 19.33
C GLY A 154 -4.92 13.22 19.22
N GLU A 155 -5.49 13.18 18.02
CA GLU A 155 -6.95 13.05 17.85
C GLU A 155 -7.45 11.73 18.45
N VAL A 156 -6.70 10.63 18.30
CA VAL A 156 -7.10 9.32 18.83
C VAL A 156 -7.16 9.35 20.35
N GLU A 157 -6.17 9.97 21.00
CA GLU A 157 -6.14 10.14 22.46
C GLU A 157 -7.22 11.11 22.94
N SER A 158 -7.45 12.20 22.20
CA SER A 158 -8.46 13.22 22.54
C SER A 158 -9.88 12.66 22.61
N LEU A 159 -10.18 11.63 21.83
CA LEU A 159 -11.48 10.96 21.82
C LEU A 159 -11.71 10.16 23.13
N GLY A 160 -10.64 9.76 23.84
CA GLY A 160 -10.72 9.11 25.15
C GLY A 160 -11.24 7.66 25.16
N PHE A 161 -11.48 7.07 23.99
CA PHE A 161 -12.05 5.72 23.86
C PHE A 161 -11.03 4.64 23.47
N GLY A 162 -9.78 5.01 23.20
CA GLY A 162 -8.74 4.12 22.69
C GLY A 162 -8.86 3.81 21.19
N LEU A 163 -7.79 3.26 20.62
CA LEU A 163 -7.62 3.03 19.18
C LEU A 163 -8.76 2.21 18.54
N GLU A 164 -9.11 1.07 19.14
CA GLU A 164 -10.12 0.17 18.56
C GLU A 164 -11.49 0.86 18.42
N ARG A 165 -11.90 1.61 19.45
CA ARG A 165 -13.17 2.35 19.42
C ARG A 165 -13.09 3.53 18.47
N TYR A 166 -11.95 4.22 18.38
CA TYR A 166 -11.75 5.29 17.40
C TYR A 166 -11.95 4.76 15.98
N ILE A 167 -11.32 3.64 15.63
CA ILE A 167 -11.44 3.03 14.30
C ILE A 167 -12.91 2.72 13.98
N ILE A 168 -13.64 2.09 14.90
CA ILE A 168 -15.06 1.74 14.68
C ILE A 168 -15.94 3.00 14.48
N LEU A 169 -15.69 4.07 15.22
CA LEU A 169 -16.53 5.28 15.19
C LEU A 169 -16.20 6.24 14.04
N LYS A 170 -14.93 6.34 13.66
CA LYS A 170 -14.43 7.40 12.74
C LYS A 170 -13.95 6.87 11.40
N VAL A 171 -13.42 5.65 11.34
CA VAL A 171 -12.85 5.06 10.12
C VAL A 171 -13.84 4.09 9.46
N GLY A 172 -14.47 3.24 10.26
CA GLY A 172 -15.30 2.14 9.79
C GLY A 172 -14.52 0.81 9.63
N PRO A 173 -15.23 -0.27 9.28
CA PRO A 173 -14.65 -1.60 9.13
C PRO A 173 -13.76 -1.79 7.88
#